data_AF-A0A8J3IJQ3-F1
#
_entry.id   AF-A0A8J3IJQ3-F1
#
_cell.length_a   1.000
_cell.length_b   1.000
_cell.length_c   1.000
_cell.angle_alpha   90.00
_cell.angle_beta   90.00
_cell.angle_gamma   90.00
#
_symmetry.space_group_name_H-M   'P 1'
#
loop_
_entity.id
_entity.type
_entity.pdbx_description
1 polymer ?
#
loop_
_entity_poly.entity_id
_entity_poly.type
_entity_poly.pdbx_seq_one_letter_code
_entity_poly.pdbx_strand_id
1 'polypeptide(L)'
;MSKFTEIELEYLLSQKAGRLATVNQRGEPQNAPVTFRYNAELDTIDIGGPNNGKSQKYRNVVRNGVASFVVDDFTEVGGRGIEIRARAVVFPEGGEDIVPGFFSPEIIRLYPKRIIAWDLAGKLPYSKRDV
;
A
#
# COMPACT_ATOMS: atom_id res chain seq x y z
N MET A 1 -12.67 -11.21 10.77
CA MET A 1 -12.05 -10.08 11.49
C MET A 1 -11.12 -9.36 10.52
N SER A 2 -10.95 -8.04 10.62
CA SER A 2 -10.00 -7.29 9.79
C SER A 2 -8.56 -7.76 10.07
N LYS A 3 -7.69 -7.70 9.06
CA LYS A 3 -6.24 -7.93 9.19
C LYS A 3 -5.56 -6.80 9.95
N PHE A 4 -6.15 -5.62 9.94
CA PHE A 4 -5.64 -4.44 10.62
C PHE A 4 -6.29 -4.28 12.00
N THR A 5 -5.52 -3.78 12.95
CA THR A 5 -6.06 -3.28 14.22
C THR A 5 -6.74 -1.93 13.97
N GLU A 6 -7.64 -1.53 14.87
CA GLU A 6 -8.34 -0.24 14.77
C GLU A 6 -7.35 0.95 14.70
N ILE A 7 -6.28 0.91 15.51
CA ILE A 7 -5.28 1.98 15.56
C ILE A 7 -4.40 2.05 14.31
N GLU A 8 -4.13 0.91 13.66
CA GLU A 8 -3.43 0.88 12.38
C GLU A 8 -4.31 1.43 11.25
N LEU A 9 -5.62 1.11 11.26
CA LEU A 9 -6.56 1.69 10.30
C LEU A 9 -6.69 3.20 10.49
N GLU A 10 -6.81 3.67 11.72
CA GLU A 10 -6.84 5.10 12.02
C GLU A 10 -5.59 5.80 11.47
N TYR A 11 -4.41 5.22 11.70
CA TYR A 11 -3.17 5.72 11.13
C TYR A 11 -3.21 5.71 9.59
N LEU A 12 -3.51 4.59 8.94
CA LEU A 12 -3.56 4.48 7.48
C LEU A 12 -4.53 5.49 6.85
N LEU A 13 -5.72 5.67 7.44
CA LEU A 13 -6.75 6.57 6.94
C LEU A 13 -6.38 8.05 7.13
N SER A 14 -5.47 8.37 8.05
CA SER A 14 -4.96 9.73 8.23
C SER A 14 -3.94 10.14 7.14
N GLN A 15 -3.43 9.19 6.37
CA GLN A 15 -2.31 9.38 5.44
C GLN A 15 -2.79 9.46 3.99
N LYS A 16 -2.08 10.25 3.17
CA LYS A 16 -2.45 10.48 1.75
C LYS A 16 -1.55 9.74 0.76
N ALA A 17 -0.37 9.31 1.20
CA ALA A 17 0.64 8.73 0.34
C ALA A 17 1.42 7.64 1.06
N GLY A 18 2.02 6.75 0.28
CA GLY A 18 2.98 5.76 0.74
C GLY A 18 4.01 5.45 -0.33
N ARG A 19 4.87 4.48 -0.03
CA ARG A 19 6.02 4.06 -0.84
C ARG A 19 5.85 2.60 -1.21
N LEU A 20 5.62 2.34 -2.50
CA LEU A 20 5.42 1.00 -3.02
C LEU A 20 6.72 0.45 -3.59
N ALA A 21 7.26 -0.56 -2.92
CA ALA A 21 8.35 -1.38 -3.40
C ALA A 21 7.81 -2.57 -4.22
N THR A 22 8.29 -2.69 -5.45
CA THR A 22 8.05 -3.83 -6.34
C THR A 22 9.37 -4.33 -6.89
N VAL A 23 9.41 -5.52 -7.48
CA VAL A 23 10.62 -6.08 -8.09
C VAL A 23 10.35 -6.40 -9.55
N ASN A 24 11.34 -6.19 -10.43
CA ASN A 24 11.23 -6.58 -11.82
C ASN A 24 11.64 -8.05 -12.04
N GLN A 25 11.64 -8.51 -13.30
CA GLN A 25 12.00 -9.89 -13.63
C GLN A 25 13.45 -10.27 -13.28
N ARG A 26 14.35 -9.28 -13.21
CA ARG A 26 15.76 -9.47 -12.85
C ARG A 26 15.99 -9.42 -11.34
N GLY A 27 14.94 -9.23 -10.55
CA GLY A 27 15.03 -9.03 -9.11
C GLY A 27 15.47 -7.62 -8.71
N GLU A 28 15.53 -6.66 -9.64
CA GLU A 28 15.90 -5.29 -9.32
C GLU A 28 14.71 -4.59 -8.62
N PRO A 29 14.92 -4.00 -7.44
CA PRO A 29 13.86 -3.32 -6.72
C PRO A 29 13.54 -1.97 -7.36
N GLN A 30 12.25 -1.64 -7.39
CA GLN A 30 11.74 -0.31 -7.67
C GLN A 30 10.98 0.17 -6.44
N ASN A 31 11.26 1.38 -5.97
CA ASN A 31 10.42 2.09 -5.00
C ASN A 31 9.74 3.28 -5.68
N ALA A 32 8.43 3.45 -5.48
CA ALA A 32 7.68 4.56 -6.06
C ALA A 32 6.75 5.20 -5.01
N PRO A 33 6.71 6.54 -4.90
CA PRO A 33 5.66 7.20 -4.15
C PRO A 33 4.32 6.98 -4.85
N VAL A 34 3.29 6.65 -4.08
CA VAL A 34 1.93 6.38 -4.58
C VAL A 34 0.90 6.96 -3.61
N THR A 35 -0.26 7.35 -4.15
CA THR A 35 -1.48 7.49 -3.34
C THR A 35 -2.14 6.13 -3.18
N PHE A 36 -3.00 5.99 -2.18
CA PHE A 36 -3.67 4.74 -1.89
C PHE A 36 -5.05 4.96 -1.31
N ARG A 37 -5.88 3.92 -1.36
CA ARG A 37 -7.16 3.83 -0.67
C ARG A 37 -7.22 2.53 0.11
N TYR A 38 -7.65 2.57 1.36
CA TYR A 38 -8.05 1.36 2.07
C TYR A 38 -9.42 0.89 1.57
N ASN A 39 -9.51 -0.35 1.11
CA ASN A 39 -10.75 -0.99 0.69
C ASN A 39 -11.27 -1.87 1.84
N ALA A 40 -12.29 -1.38 2.54
CA ALA A 40 -12.84 -2.03 3.73
C ALA A 40 -13.60 -3.33 3.42
N GLU A 41 -14.21 -3.45 2.25
CA GLU A 41 -14.96 -4.65 1.85
C GLU A 41 -14.03 -5.86 1.69
N LEU A 42 -12.85 -5.62 1.14
CA LEU A 42 -11.86 -6.67 0.87
C LEU A 42 -10.73 -6.69 1.89
N ASP A 43 -10.68 -5.70 2.78
CA ASP A 43 -9.64 -5.51 3.79
C ASP A 43 -8.24 -5.54 3.13
N THR A 44 -8.08 -4.65 2.14
CA THR A 44 -6.93 -4.53 1.21
C THR A 44 -6.55 -3.06 0.98
N ILE A 45 -5.41 -2.83 0.35
CA ILE A 45 -4.99 -1.50 -0.10
C ILE A 45 -5.06 -1.44 -1.63
N ASP A 46 -5.77 -0.44 -2.16
CA ASP A 46 -5.86 -0.18 -3.60
C ASP A 46 -4.93 0.99 -3.98
N ILE A 47 -4.07 0.74 -4.95
CA ILE A 47 -3.15 1.72 -5.54
C ILE A 47 -3.63 2.05 -6.95
N GLY A 48 -4.22 3.24 -7.11
CA GLY A 48 -4.57 3.83 -8.40
C GLY A 48 -3.54 4.85 -8.87
N GLY A 49 -3.86 5.56 -9.93
CA GLY A 49 -3.08 6.70 -10.41
C GLY A 49 -3.23 6.95 -11.91
N PRO A 50 -2.67 8.05 -12.43
CA PRO A 50 -2.66 8.31 -13.86
C PRO A 50 -1.78 7.28 -14.59
N ASN A 51 -2.23 6.82 -15.76
CA ASN A 51 -1.52 5.86 -16.61
C ASN A 51 -1.01 4.61 -15.86
N ASN A 52 -1.78 4.11 -14.89
CA ASN A 52 -1.32 3.08 -13.97
C ASN A 52 -0.94 1.78 -14.70
N GLY A 53 -1.76 1.33 -15.65
CA GLY A 53 -1.50 0.17 -16.49
C GLY A 53 -0.20 0.25 -17.33
N LYS A 54 0.30 1.46 -17.60
CA LYS A 54 1.56 1.71 -18.34
C LYS A 54 2.77 1.87 -17.43
N SER A 55 2.61 1.83 -16.10
CA SER A 55 3.68 2.07 -15.14
C SER A 55 4.58 0.85 -14.91
N GLN A 56 5.84 1.08 -14.49
CA GLN A 56 6.76 -0.02 -14.19
C GLN A 56 6.30 -0.86 -12.99
N LYS A 57 5.76 -0.22 -11.95
CA LYS A 57 5.19 -0.92 -10.77
C LYS A 57 4.07 -1.89 -11.16
N TYR A 58 3.21 -1.50 -12.12
CA TYR A 58 2.16 -2.38 -12.64
C TYR A 58 2.74 -3.58 -13.38
N ARG A 59 3.70 -3.37 -14.29
CA ARG A 59 4.39 -4.46 -15.00
C ARG A 59 5.14 -5.40 -14.05
N ASN A 60 5.73 -4.87 -12.98
CA ASN A 60 6.40 -5.64 -11.95
C ASN A 60 5.41 -6.56 -11.23
N VAL A 61 4.24 -6.02 -10.82
CA VAL A 61 3.20 -6.80 -10.13
C VAL A 61 2.62 -7.87 -11.04
N VAL A 62 2.34 -7.57 -12.32
CA VAL A 62 1.86 -8.58 -13.30
C VAL A 62 2.76 -9.82 -13.34
N ARG A 63 4.08 -9.63 -13.19
CA ARG A 63 5.05 -10.72 -13.30
C ARG A 63 5.31 -11.45 -11.99
N ASN A 64 5.51 -10.69 -10.90
CA ASN A 64 6.02 -11.24 -9.65
C ASN A 64 4.96 -11.39 -8.55
N GLY A 65 3.82 -10.68 -8.67
CA GLY A 65 2.69 -10.82 -7.75
C GLY A 65 2.97 -10.45 -6.29
N VAL A 66 4.06 -9.73 -6.00
CA VAL A 66 4.48 -9.34 -4.65
C VAL A 66 4.85 -7.88 -4.59
N ALA A 67 4.59 -7.26 -3.44
CA ALA A 67 5.02 -5.90 -3.13
C ALA A 67 5.23 -5.72 -1.61
N SER A 68 6.04 -4.73 -1.26
CA SER A 68 6.06 -4.14 0.08
C SER A 68 5.59 -2.69 -0.03
N PHE A 69 4.71 -2.26 0.88
CA PHE A 69 4.13 -0.93 0.87
C PHE A 69 4.32 -0.29 2.24
N VAL A 70 4.94 0.88 2.27
CA VAL A 70 5.18 1.63 3.50
C VAL A 70 4.35 2.90 3.50
N VAL A 71 3.66 3.15 4.61
CA VAL A 71 3.06 4.44 4.93
C VAL A 71 3.81 4.97 6.14
N ASP A 72 4.44 6.12 6.01
CA ASP A 72 5.29 6.72 7.04
C ASP A 72 5.24 8.24 7.00
N ASP A 73 5.36 8.82 8.19
CA ASP A 73 5.50 10.25 8.44
C ASP A 73 6.43 10.50 9.65
N PHE A 74 6.74 11.76 9.90
CA PHE A 74 7.53 12.19 11.06
C PHE A 74 6.70 13.09 11.96
N THR A 75 6.84 12.88 13.25
CA THR A 75 6.36 13.78 14.32
C THR A 75 7.54 14.49 14.96
N GLU A 76 7.27 15.38 15.92
CA GLU A 76 8.33 16.00 16.73
C GLU A 76 9.15 14.99 17.55
N VAL A 77 8.55 13.84 17.91
CA VAL A 77 9.19 12.80 18.73
C VAL A 77 9.97 11.79 17.86
N GLY A 78 9.65 11.71 16.57
CA GLY A 78 10.33 10.83 15.63
C GLY A 78 9.42 10.22 14.56
N GLY A 79 9.99 9.30 13.80
CA GLY A 79 9.30 8.61 12.72
C GLY A 79 8.29 7.58 13.22
N ARG A 80 7.22 7.41 12.45
CA ARG A 80 6.22 6.36 12.66
C ARG A 80 5.74 5.84 11.32
N GLY A 81 5.18 4.64 11.30
CA GLY A 81 4.71 4.05 10.06
C GLY A 81 4.23 2.61 10.17
N ILE A 82 3.75 2.13 9.03
CA ILE A 82 3.31 0.77 8.81
C ILE A 82 3.96 0.26 7.52
N GLU A 83 4.61 -0.90 7.59
CA GLU A 83 5.01 -1.72 6.44
C GLU A 83 3.99 -2.83 6.24
N ILE A 84 3.50 -2.96 5.01
CA ILE A 84 2.60 -4.02 4.55
C ILE A 84 3.32 -4.83 3.48
N ARG A 85 3.66 -6.08 3.79
CA ARG A 85 4.08 -7.05 2.76
C ARG A 85 2.86 -7.76 2.25
N ALA A 86 2.70 -7.78 0.94
CA ALA A 86 1.46 -8.20 0.32
C ALA A 86 1.67 -9.08 -0.90
N ARG A 87 0.68 -9.95 -1.13
CA ARG A 87 0.41 -10.42 -2.49
C ARG A 87 -0.21 -9.25 -3.24
N ALA A 88 0.39 -8.88 -4.36
CA ALA A 88 -0.08 -7.79 -5.21
C ALA A 88 -0.75 -8.37 -6.46
N VAL A 89 -1.90 -7.81 -6.83
CA VAL A 89 -2.67 -8.23 -8.00
C VAL A 89 -3.09 -6.99 -8.77
N VAL A 90 -3.00 -7.03 -10.10
CA VAL A 90 -3.54 -5.96 -10.93
C VAL A 90 -4.99 -6.23 -11.31
N PHE A 91 -5.77 -5.17 -11.41
CA PHE A 91 -7.13 -5.22 -11.96
C PHE A 91 -7.27 -4.17 -13.06
N PRO A 92 -8.01 -4.48 -14.14
CA PRO A 92 -8.20 -3.55 -15.26
C PRO A 92 -9.17 -2.40 -14.91
N GLU A 93 -9.91 -2.51 -13.81
CA GLU A 93 -10.95 -1.58 -13.38
C GLU A 93 -10.84 -1.29 -11.87
N GLY A 94 -11.48 -0.20 -11.42
CA GLY A 94 -11.55 0.23 -10.03
C GLY A 94 -10.79 1.52 -9.72
N GLY A 95 -9.98 2.02 -10.66
CA GLY A 95 -9.24 3.28 -10.49
C GLY A 95 -10.16 4.51 -10.54
N GLU A 96 -11.17 4.47 -11.40
CA GLU A 96 -12.19 5.53 -11.52
C GLU A 96 -13.04 5.64 -10.25
N ASP A 97 -13.26 4.54 -9.52
CA ASP A 97 -13.95 4.55 -8.22
C ASP A 97 -13.13 5.23 -7.10
N ILE A 98 -11.82 5.44 -7.31
CA ILE A 98 -10.96 6.12 -6.34
C ILE A 98 -10.95 7.62 -6.64
N VAL A 99 -10.62 8.02 -7.87
CA VAL A 99 -10.64 9.42 -8.32
C VAL A 99 -11.21 9.49 -9.75
N PRO A 100 -12.52 9.74 -9.89
CA PRO A 100 -13.19 9.81 -11.19
C PRO A 100 -12.55 10.86 -12.11
N GLY A 101 -12.32 10.50 -13.37
CA GLY A 101 -11.80 11.40 -14.41
C GLY A 101 -10.31 11.75 -14.30
N PHE A 102 -9.59 11.26 -13.29
CA PHE A 102 -8.15 11.51 -13.13
C PHE A 102 -7.31 10.23 -13.09
N PHE A 103 -7.78 9.18 -12.41
CA PHE A 103 -7.09 7.90 -12.40
C PHE A 103 -7.41 7.10 -13.66
N SER A 104 -6.43 6.36 -14.17
CA SER A 104 -6.73 5.36 -15.19
C SER A 104 -7.53 4.21 -14.56
N PRO A 105 -8.26 3.41 -15.36
CA PRO A 105 -9.12 2.35 -14.84
C PRO A 105 -8.37 1.32 -13.99
N GLU A 106 -7.09 1.06 -14.27
CA GLU A 106 -6.35 -0.02 -13.65
C GLU A 106 -5.86 0.32 -12.24
N ILE A 107 -5.93 -0.68 -11.35
CA ILE A 107 -5.39 -0.60 -9.99
C ILE A 107 -4.39 -1.72 -9.72
N ILE A 108 -3.53 -1.50 -8.73
CA ILE A 108 -2.79 -2.56 -8.05
C ILE A 108 -3.45 -2.74 -6.68
N ARG A 109 -3.99 -3.91 -6.40
CA ARG A 109 -4.55 -4.28 -5.09
C ARG A 109 -3.55 -5.09 -4.29
N LEU A 110 -3.32 -4.68 -3.06
CA LEU A 110 -2.43 -5.32 -2.11
C LEU A 110 -3.26 -6.10 -1.10
N TYR A 111 -3.06 -7.41 -1.07
CA TYR A 111 -3.60 -8.32 -0.06
C TYR A 111 -2.56 -8.49 1.04
N PRO A 112 -2.74 -7.88 2.22
CA PRO A 112 -1.78 -7.96 3.30
C PRO A 112 -1.49 -9.42 3.68
N LYS A 113 -0.20 -9.70 3.90
CA LYS A 113 0.31 -10.98 4.42
C LYS A 113 1.13 -10.81 5.68
N ARG A 114 1.77 -9.64 5.82
CA ARG A 114 2.49 -9.26 7.02
C ARG A 114 2.37 -7.78 7.24
N ILE A 115 2.13 -7.39 8.48
CA ILE A 115 2.02 -6.00 8.93
C ILE A 115 3.08 -5.78 10.02
N ILE A 116 3.85 -4.71 9.86
CA ILE A 116 4.83 -4.23 10.84
C ILE A 116 4.50 -2.77 11.12
N ALA A 117 4.30 -2.42 12.38
CA ALA A 117 3.97 -1.06 12.82
C ALA A 117 5.04 -0.54 13.77
N TRP A 118 5.33 0.76 13.73
CA TRP A 118 6.23 1.43 14.66
C TRP A 118 5.83 2.90 14.86
N ASP A 119 6.10 3.44 16.05
CA ASP A 119 5.96 4.86 16.36
C ASP A 119 6.83 5.22 17.56
N LEU A 120 7.75 6.17 17.37
CA LEU A 120 8.62 6.65 18.45
C LEU A 120 7.83 7.42 19.53
N ALA A 121 6.65 7.95 19.23
CA ALA A 121 5.77 8.61 20.19
C ALA A 121 4.89 7.61 20.98
N GLY A 122 4.88 6.33 20.61
CA GLY A 122 4.15 5.27 21.29
C GLY A 122 2.63 5.27 21.09
N LYS A 123 2.08 6.10 20.19
CA LYS A 123 0.64 6.09 19.89
C LYS A 123 0.27 4.88 19.04
N LEU A 124 1.06 4.56 18.03
CA LEU A 124 0.93 3.31 17.26
C LEU A 124 1.90 2.26 17.85
N PRO A 125 1.40 1.22 18.55
CA PRO A 125 2.27 0.25 19.22
C PRO A 125 3.17 -0.49 18.24
N TYR A 126 4.42 -0.72 18.63
CA TYR A 126 5.30 -1.58 17.86
C TYR A 126 4.71 -2.98 17.75
N SER A 127 4.53 -3.48 16.54
CA SER A 127 4.02 -4.82 16.30
C SER A 127 4.56 -5.43 15.02
N LYS A 128 4.60 -6.76 14.95
CA LYS A 128 4.96 -7.52 13.75
C LYS A 128 4.14 -8.81 13.72
N ARG A 129 3.32 -9.00 12.70
CA ARG A 129 2.46 -10.19 12.61
C ARG A 129 2.13 -10.56 11.17
N ASP A 130 1.89 -11.85 10.96
CA ASP A 130 1.31 -12.36 9.73
C ASP A 130 -0.23 -12.32 9.82
N VAL A 131 -0.88 -12.14 8.67
CA VAL A 131 -2.33 -11.87 8.56
C VAL A 131 -2.99 -12.57 7.36
#